data_AF-A0A2I1HXV1-F1
#
_entry.id   AF-A0A2I1HXV1-F1
#
_cell.length_a   1.000
_cell.length_b   1.000
_cell.length_c   1.000
_cell.angle_alpha   90.00
_cell.angle_beta   90.00
_cell.angle_gamma   90.00
#
_symmetry.space_group_name_H-M   'P 1'
#
loop_
_entity.id
_entity.type
_entity.pdbx_description
1 polymer ?
#
loop_
_entity_poly.entity_id
_entity_poly.type
_entity_poly.pdbx_seq_one_letter_code
_entity_poly.pdbx_strand_id
1 'polypeptide(L)'
;MSIILGVVGWALIVLTILAMWLAIRASASDPDPSGKEAIGFLPLFALMFIGPVNLAGGVIGIVGAVGKPKTRKLNWLGILLNASPYVVFTAFMIVLMLFM
;
A
#
# COMPACT_ATOMS: atom_id res chain seq x y z
N MET A 1 17.55 -4.87 -0.30
CA MET A 1 16.84 -3.71 -0.87
C MET A 1 15.41 -4.06 -1.28
N SER A 2 15.17 -4.98 -2.24
CA SER A 2 13.80 -5.35 -2.68
C SER A 2 12.84 -5.67 -1.52
N ILE A 3 13.23 -6.53 -0.58
CA ILE A 3 12.40 -6.87 0.60
C ILE A 3 12.07 -5.64 1.45
N ILE A 4 13.04 -4.75 1.69
CA ILE A 4 12.84 -3.53 2.49
C ILE A 4 11.78 -2.64 1.84
N LEU A 5 11.86 -2.44 0.51
CA LEU A 5 10.88 -1.65 -0.24
C LEU A 5 9.48 -2.29 -0.19
N GLY A 6 9.41 -3.63 -0.22
CA GLY A 6 8.18 -4.38 0.01
C GLY A 6 7.55 -4.06 1.37
N VAL A 7 8.36 -4.13 2.44
CA VAL A 7 7.91 -3.80 3.81
C VAL A 7 7.45 -2.35 3.93
N VAL A 8 8.15 -1.40 3.30
CA VAL A 8 7.76 0.03 3.29
C VAL A 8 6.37 0.19 2.67
N GLY A 9 6.09 -0.48 1.55
CA GLY A 9 4.76 -0.48 0.93
C GLY A 9 3.66 -0.96 1.88
N TRP A 10 3.91 -2.06 2.59
CA TRP A 10 2.98 -2.58 3.58
C TRP A 10 2.79 -1.65 4.79
N ALA A 11 3.87 -1.03 5.28
CA ALA A 11 3.77 -0.05 6.36
C ALA A 11 2.88 1.15 5.95
N LEU A 12 3.01 1.63 4.72
CA LEU A 12 2.16 2.70 4.20
C LEU A 12 0.68 2.30 4.12
N ILE A 13 0.37 1.07 3.69
CA ILE A 13 -1.02 0.55 3.70
C ILE A 13 -1.58 0.55 5.13
N VAL A 14 -0.85 -0.01 6.10
CA VAL A 14 -1.30 -0.08 7.49
C VAL A 14 -1.52 1.32 8.08
N LEU A 15 -0.59 2.24 7.85
CA LEU A 15 -0.72 3.62 8.31
C LEU A 15 -1.93 4.32 7.69
N THR A 16 -2.23 4.05 6.42
CA THR A 16 -3.38 4.61 5.73
C THR A 16 -4.69 4.12 6.34
N ILE A 17 -4.82 2.81 6.55
CA ILE A 17 -6.00 2.22 7.18
C ILE A 17 -6.17 2.78 8.60
N LEU A 18 -5.09 2.91 9.36
CA LEU A 18 -5.13 3.49 10.70
C LEU A 18 -5.56 4.96 10.68
N ALA A 19 -5.02 5.76 9.75
CA ALA A 19 -5.40 7.17 9.59
C ALA A 19 -6.89 7.31 9.23
N MET A 20 -7.40 6.47 8.32
CA MET A 20 -8.82 6.45 7.98
C MET A 20 -9.69 6.04 9.17
N TRP A 21 -9.31 5.00 9.91
CA TRP A 21 -10.03 4.59 11.11
C TRP A 21 -10.16 5.74 12.11
N LEU A 22 -9.07 6.46 12.36
CA LEU A 22 -9.05 7.61 13.26
C LEU A 22 -9.92 8.76 12.72
N ALA A 23 -9.83 9.06 11.42
CA ALA A 23 -10.62 10.10 10.78
C ALA A 23 -12.13 9.79 10.84
N ILE A 24 -12.54 8.54 10.59
CA ILE A 24 -13.94 8.11 10.71
C ILE A 24 -14.45 8.34 12.14
N ARG A 25 -13.67 7.92 13.15
CA ARG A 25 -14.05 8.11 14.55
C ARG A 25 -14.18 9.58 14.94
N ALA A 26 -13.28 10.44 14.47
CA ALA A 26 -13.34 11.88 14.73
C ALA A 26 -14.57 12.51 14.05
N SER A 27 -14.88 12.11 12.81
CA SER A 27 -16.00 12.64 12.05
C SER A 27 -17.37 12.23 12.59
N ALA A 28 -17.47 11.12 13.33
CA ALA A 28 -18.73 10.66 13.92
C ALA A 28 -19.32 11.66 14.92
N SER A 29 -18.47 12.46 15.57
CA SER A 29 -18.86 13.54 16.48
C SER A 29 -19.01 14.91 15.82
N ASP A 30 -18.70 15.03 14.52
CA ASP A 30 -18.69 16.31 13.80
C ASP A 30 -20.00 16.51 13.02
N PRO A 31 -20.74 17.61 13.24
CA PRO A 31 -21.95 17.93 12.47
C PRO A 31 -21.66 18.36 11.02
N ASP A 32 -20.42 18.70 10.66
CA ASP A 32 -20.07 19.08 9.29
C ASP A 32 -19.92 17.85 8.36
N PRO A 33 -20.75 17.71 7.31
CA PRO A 33 -20.66 16.58 6.38
C PRO A 33 -19.46 16.66 5.42
N SER A 34 -18.89 17.84 5.17
CA SER A 34 -17.84 18.03 4.15
C SER A 34 -16.55 17.27 4.47
N GLY A 35 -16.19 17.17 5.76
CA GLY A 35 -15.03 16.41 6.22
C GLY A 35 -15.15 14.89 5.99
N LYS A 36 -16.37 14.36 5.90
CA LYS A 36 -16.64 12.91 5.74
C LYS A 36 -16.37 12.44 4.32
N GLU A 37 -16.69 13.26 3.32
CA GLU A 37 -16.45 12.95 1.91
C GLU A 37 -14.94 12.86 1.59
N ALA A 38 -14.13 13.70 2.24
CA ALA A 38 -12.67 13.71 2.04
C ALA A 38 -11.96 12.44 2.55
N ILE A 39 -12.53 11.73 3.53
CA ILE A 39 -11.93 10.53 4.13
C ILE A 39 -11.76 9.42 3.09
N GLY A 40 -12.69 9.29 2.14
CA GLY A 40 -12.63 8.29 1.07
C GLY A 40 -11.43 8.47 0.12
N PHE A 41 -10.84 9.66 0.08
CA PHE A 41 -9.68 9.98 -0.77
C PHE A 41 -8.33 9.79 -0.07
N LEU A 42 -8.30 9.60 1.24
CA LEU A 42 -7.08 9.41 2.02
C LEU A 42 -6.13 8.31 1.47
N PRO A 43 -6.63 7.18 0.94
CA PRO A 43 -5.78 6.15 0.35
C PRO A 43 -4.99 6.60 -0.87
N LEU A 44 -5.47 7.59 -1.63
CA LEU A 44 -4.78 8.05 -2.84
C LEU A 44 -3.42 8.69 -2.52
N PHE A 45 -3.26 9.27 -1.33
CA PHE A 45 -1.96 9.76 -0.86
C PHE A 45 -0.97 8.61 -0.65
N ALA A 46 -1.43 7.46 -0.16
CA ALA A 46 -0.60 6.27 0.01
C ALA A 46 -0.10 5.74 -1.36
N LEU A 47 -0.96 5.79 -2.38
CA LEU A 47 -0.63 5.35 -3.74
C LEU A 47 0.53 6.14 -4.34
N MET A 48 0.64 7.44 -4.04
CA MET A 48 1.75 8.30 -4.51
C MET A 48 3.13 7.75 -4.08
N PHE A 49 3.19 7.06 -2.94
CA PHE A 49 4.41 6.46 -2.42
C PHE A 49 4.53 4.97 -2.76
N ILE A 50 3.45 4.18 -2.56
CA ILE A 50 3.42 2.75 -2.86
C ILE A 50 3.72 2.50 -4.35
N GLY A 51 3.14 3.31 -5.24
CA GLY A 51 3.37 3.30 -6.69
C GLY A 51 4.85 3.16 -7.08
N PRO A 52 5.67 4.19 -6.85
CA PRO A 52 7.08 4.16 -7.21
C PRO A 52 7.94 3.25 -6.32
N VAL A 53 7.68 3.20 -5.00
CA VAL A 53 8.53 2.45 -4.05
C VAL A 53 8.48 0.95 -4.32
N ASN A 54 7.28 0.40 -4.46
CA ASN A 54 7.12 -1.04 -4.66
C ASN A 54 7.43 -1.46 -6.10
N LEU A 55 7.29 -0.57 -7.07
CA LEU A 55 7.68 -0.83 -8.44
C LEU A 55 9.21 -0.96 -8.51
N ALA A 56 9.94 -0.03 -7.90
CA ALA A 56 11.39 -0.11 -7.77
C ALA A 56 11.82 -1.39 -7.05
N GLY A 57 11.15 -1.75 -5.95
CA GLY A 57 11.41 -2.99 -5.22
C GLY A 57 11.16 -4.25 -6.04
N GLY A 58 10.10 -4.28 -6.85
CA GLY A 58 9.78 -5.36 -7.77
C GLY A 58 10.84 -5.51 -8.86
N VAL A 59 11.23 -4.41 -9.53
CA VAL A 59 12.28 -4.41 -10.55
C VAL A 59 13.61 -4.91 -9.99
N ILE A 60 14.03 -4.44 -8.82
CA ILE A 60 15.25 -4.93 -8.14
C ILE A 60 15.14 -6.43 -7.84
N GLY A 61 13.96 -6.91 -7.43
CA GLY A 61 13.69 -8.32 -7.19
C GLY A 61 13.84 -9.17 -8.45
N ILE A 62 13.28 -8.73 -9.58
CA ILE A 62 13.37 -9.42 -10.88
C ILE A 62 14.82 -9.50 -11.34
N VAL A 63 15.52 -8.36 -11.38
CA VAL A 63 16.94 -8.32 -11.78
C VAL A 63 17.78 -9.26 -10.90
N GLY A 64 17.53 -9.27 -9.59
CA GLY A 64 18.18 -10.19 -8.66
C GLY A 64 17.88 -11.66 -8.94
N ALA A 65 16.62 -12.01 -9.23
CA ALA A 65 16.18 -13.39 -9.47
C ALA A 65 16.79 -13.99 -10.75
N VAL A 66 17.03 -13.15 -11.76
CA VAL A 66 17.66 -13.54 -13.03
C VAL A 66 19.19 -13.60 -12.90
N GLY A 67 19.81 -12.65 -12.20
CA GLY A 67 21.27 -12.53 -12.15
C GLY A 67 22.01 -13.27 -11.03
N LYS A 68 21.33 -13.71 -9.97
CA LYS A 68 21.99 -14.29 -8.77
C LYS A 68 21.32 -15.59 -8.27
N PRO A 69 21.85 -16.77 -8.63
CA PRO A 69 21.27 -18.05 -8.24
C PRO A 69 21.18 -18.25 -6.73
N LYS A 70 22.21 -17.80 -5.98
CA LYS A 70 22.33 -18.00 -4.52
C LYS A 70 21.26 -17.25 -3.71
N THR A 71 20.74 -16.13 -4.22
CA THR A 71 19.71 -15.32 -3.55
C THR A 71 18.33 -15.42 -4.20
N ARG A 72 18.17 -16.32 -5.19
CA ARG A 72 16.95 -16.43 -6.01
C ARG A 72 15.66 -16.57 -5.18
N LYS A 73 15.65 -17.38 -4.12
CA LYS A 73 14.47 -17.51 -3.23
C LYS A 73 14.10 -16.19 -2.54
N LEU A 74 15.08 -15.46 -2.03
CA LEU A 74 14.86 -14.16 -1.38
C LEU A 74 14.43 -13.09 -2.40
N ASN A 75 14.92 -13.16 -3.63
CA ASN A 75 14.51 -12.25 -4.69
C ASN A 75 13.05 -12.48 -5.10
N TRP A 76 12.60 -13.74 -5.19
CA TRP A 76 11.19 -14.08 -5.38
C TRP A 76 10.30 -13.59 -4.24
N LEU A 77 10.74 -13.75 -2.99
CA LEU A 77 10.04 -13.17 -1.84
C LEU A 77 9.93 -11.65 -1.97
N GLY A 78 11.01 -10.98 -2.38
CA GLY A 78 11.03 -9.55 -2.65
C GLY A 78 10.00 -9.15 -3.72
N ILE A 79 9.92 -9.88 -4.84
CA ILE A 79 8.92 -9.63 -5.89
C ILE A 79 7.51 -9.75 -5.33
N LEU A 80 7.20 -10.86 -4.63
CA LEU A 80 5.87 -11.09 -4.08
C LEU A 80 5.48 -10.00 -3.07
N LEU A 81 6.40 -9.63 -2.19
CA LEU A 81 6.18 -8.60 -1.17
C LEU A 81 5.99 -7.20 -1.78
N ASN A 82 6.53 -6.95 -2.98
CA ASN A 82 6.34 -5.70 -3.70
C ASN A 82 5.10 -5.71 -4.60
N ALA A 83 4.66 -6.86 -5.09
CA ALA A 83 3.44 -6.98 -5.88
C ALA A 83 2.18 -6.93 -5.00
N SER A 84 2.23 -7.55 -3.81
CA SER A 84 1.05 -7.71 -2.95
C SER A 84 0.41 -6.40 -2.44
N PRO A 85 1.15 -5.31 -2.16
CA PRO A 85 0.56 -4.03 -1.78
C PRO A 85 -0.41 -3.51 -2.84
N TYR A 86 -0.12 -3.69 -4.13
CA TYR A 86 -1.01 -3.22 -5.20
C TYR A 86 -2.34 -3.97 -5.23
N VAL A 87 -2.30 -5.30 -5.03
CA VAL A 87 -3.50 -6.13 -5.01
C VAL A 87 -4.37 -5.77 -3.82
N VAL A 88 -3.76 -5.64 -2.64
CA VAL A 88 -4.47 -5.29 -1.40
C VAL A 88 -5.01 -3.87 -1.46
N PHE A 89 -4.23 -2.92 -1.96
CA PHE A 89 -4.67 -1.55 -2.18
C PHE A 89 -5.88 -1.52 -3.13
N THR A 90 -5.83 -2.26 -4.24
CA THR A 90 -6.96 -2.32 -5.18
C THR A 90 -8.21 -2.91 -4.54
N ALA A 91 -8.08 -4.03 -3.82
CA ALA A 91 -9.20 -4.63 -3.09
C ALA A 91 -9.77 -3.67 -2.04
N PHE A 92 -8.90 -2.96 -1.33
CA PHE A 92 -9.30 -1.94 -0.35
C PHE A 92 -10.07 -0.79 -1.01
N MET A 93 -9.61 -0.26 -2.15
CA MET A 93 -10.33 0.77 -2.90
C MET A 93 -11.71 0.31 -3.39
N ILE A 94 -11.84 -0.95 -3.82
CA ILE A 94 -13.13 -1.53 -4.22
C ILE A 94 -14.06 -1.60 -3.01
N VAL A 95 -13.59 -2.07 -1.86
CA VAL A 95 -14.37 -2.11 -0.62
C VAL A 95 -14.80 -0.70 -0.23
N LEU A 96 -13.91 0.29 -0.25
CA LEU A 96 -14.26 1.67 0.05
C LEU A 96 -15.36 2.20 -0.87
N MET A 97 -15.25 1.98 -2.18
CA MET A 97 -16.27 2.41 -3.16
C MET A 97 -17.64 1.77 -2.94
N LEU A 98 -17.69 0.56 -2.38
CA LEU A 98 -18.95 -0.16 -2.15
C LEU A 98 -19.61 0.17 -0.81
N PHE A 99 -18.86 0.63 0.18
CA PHE A 99 -19.32 0.73 1.57
C PHE A 99 -19.18 2.12 2.21
N MET A 100 -18.59 3.10 1.53
CA MET A 100 -18.60 4.53 1.92
C MET A 100 -19.42 5.34 0.92
#